data_AF-A0AAV0VPL8-F1
#
_entry.id   AF-A0AAV0VPL8-F1
#
_cell.length_a   1.000
_cell.length_b   1.000
_cell.length_c   1.000
_cell.angle_alpha   90.00
_cell.angle_beta   90.00
_cell.angle_gamma   90.00
#
_symmetry.space_group_name_H-M   'P 1'
#
loop_
_entity.id
_entity.type
_entity.pdbx_description
1 polymer ?
#
loop_
_entity_poly.entity_id
_entity_poly.type
_entity_poly.pdbx_seq_one_letter_code
_entity_poly.pdbx_strand_id
1 'polypeptide(L)'
;MILLNLFLLYSPIKSETNGKWYDTCKKCQADPCYKQFYRPCLFRNNKFYCFTCHSKNGHRKFYTENGCQKQCTQMGMMCVCLDSCYECVAKGVRSNPASCREATDDEMNKCIY
;
A
#
# COMPACT_ATOMS: atom_id res chain seq x y z
N MET A 1 27.18 -32.65 -1.39
CA MET A 1 26.44 -31.76 -2.32
C MET A 1 25.15 -31.35 -1.63
N ILE A 2 25.04 -30.11 -1.17
CA ILE A 2 23.83 -29.61 -0.49
C ILE A 2 22.96 -28.91 -1.55
N LEU A 3 21.81 -29.51 -1.86
CA LEU A 3 20.73 -28.86 -2.62
C LEU A 3 20.13 -27.77 -1.75
N LEU A 4 20.26 -26.50 -2.14
CA LEU A 4 19.61 -25.37 -1.48
C LEU A 4 18.60 -24.71 -2.42
N ASN A 5 17.33 -25.05 -2.16
CA ASN A 5 16.13 -24.23 -2.26
C ASN A 5 15.93 -23.34 -3.50
N LEU A 6 15.34 -23.93 -4.53
CA LEU A 6 14.70 -23.26 -5.68
C LEU A 6 13.22 -22.90 -5.38
N PHE A 7 12.94 -22.21 -4.27
CA PHE A 7 11.56 -21.83 -3.89
C PHE A 7 11.32 -20.31 -3.80
N LEU A 8 11.85 -19.51 -4.74
CA LEU A 8 11.62 -18.05 -4.73
C LEU A 8 11.15 -17.43 -6.05
N LEU A 9 10.74 -18.22 -7.06
CA LEU A 9 10.47 -17.66 -8.40
C LEU A 9 9.02 -17.72 -8.88
N TYR A 10 8.05 -18.00 -8.02
CA TYR A 10 6.64 -17.89 -8.41
C TYR A 10 5.80 -17.29 -7.29
N SER A 11 5.72 -15.96 -7.25
CA SER A 11 4.54 -15.30 -6.70
C SER A 11 3.77 -14.71 -7.89
N PRO A 12 2.74 -15.41 -8.42
CA PRO A 12 1.89 -14.85 -9.44
C PRO A 12 0.95 -13.85 -8.74
N ILE A 13 1.46 -12.69 -8.36
CA ILE A 13 0.61 -11.60 -7.88
C ILE A 13 0.02 -10.97 -9.14
N LYS A 14 -1.08 -11.57 -9.61
CA LYS A 14 -2.02 -10.92 -10.51
C LYS A 14 -2.26 -9.51 -10.00
N SER A 15 -2.35 -8.57 -10.93
CA SER A 15 -2.49 -7.14 -10.71
C SER A 15 -3.78 -6.82 -9.94
N GLU A 16 -3.80 -7.07 -8.64
CA GLU A 16 -4.87 -6.70 -7.73
C GLU A 16 -4.53 -5.32 -7.16
N THR A 17 -5.54 -4.48 -7.00
CA THR A 17 -5.51 -3.21 -6.26
C THR A 17 -4.56 -3.29 -5.07
N ASN A 18 -3.84 -2.20 -4.75
CA ASN A 18 -2.88 -2.16 -3.64
C ASN A 18 -3.50 -2.55 -2.28
N GLY A 19 -4.80 -2.82 -2.20
CA GLY A 19 -5.46 -3.44 -1.08
C GLY A 19 -6.75 -4.17 -1.46
N LYS A 20 -7.43 -4.65 -0.42
CA LYS A 20 -8.67 -5.41 -0.51
C LYS A 20 -9.70 -4.86 0.49
N TRP A 21 -10.96 -4.86 0.06
CA TRP A 21 -12.10 -4.43 0.85
C TRP A 21 -12.80 -5.62 1.51
N TYR A 22 -13.30 -5.43 2.73
CA TYR A 22 -13.99 -6.41 3.55
C TYR A 22 -15.20 -5.78 4.20
N ASP A 23 -16.28 -6.54 4.33
CA ASP A 23 -17.50 -6.03 4.99
C ASP A 23 -17.39 -6.05 6.53
N THR A 24 -16.41 -6.76 7.10
CA THR A 24 -16.20 -6.82 8.55
C THR A 24 -14.72 -6.72 8.93
N CYS A 25 -14.46 -6.13 10.11
CA CYS A 25 -13.12 -6.02 10.71
C CYS A 25 -12.47 -7.41 10.85
N LYS A 26 -13.21 -8.40 11.36
CA LYS A 26 -12.71 -9.77 11.54
C LYS A 26 -12.21 -10.40 10.23
N LYS A 27 -12.89 -10.17 9.10
CA LYS A 27 -12.45 -10.66 7.79
C LYS A 27 -11.16 -9.95 7.35
N CYS A 28 -11.07 -8.65 7.59
CA CYS A 28 -9.88 -7.87 7.30
C CYS A 28 -8.67 -8.31 8.13
N GLN A 29 -8.83 -8.49 9.45
CA GLN A 29 -7.79 -8.98 10.36
C GLN A 29 -7.38 -10.43 10.08
N ALA A 30 -8.22 -11.21 9.39
CA ALA A 30 -7.88 -12.56 8.98
C ALA A 30 -6.91 -12.59 7.78
N ASP A 31 -6.79 -11.49 7.04
CA ASP A 31 -6.02 -11.39 5.80
C ASP A 31 -4.50 -11.31 6.04
N PRO A 32 -3.65 -11.85 5.12
CA PRO A 32 -2.21 -11.66 5.17
C PRO A 32 -1.75 -10.20 5.28
N CYS A 33 -2.50 -9.26 4.69
CA CYS A 33 -2.25 -7.82 4.82
C CYS A 33 -2.15 -7.37 6.29
N TYR A 34 -3.06 -7.85 7.14
CA TYR A 34 -3.01 -7.59 8.58
C TYR A 34 -2.01 -8.51 9.29
N LYS A 35 -2.08 -9.83 9.06
CA LYS A 35 -1.33 -10.82 9.85
C LYS A 35 0.16 -10.89 9.56
N GLN A 36 0.55 -10.76 8.30
CA GLN A 36 1.93 -10.97 7.85
C GLN A 36 2.64 -9.64 7.59
N PHE A 37 1.91 -8.66 7.04
CA PHE A 37 2.47 -7.35 6.71
C PHE A 37 2.21 -6.28 7.76
N TYR A 38 1.49 -6.63 8.83
CA TYR A 38 1.18 -5.76 9.98
C TYR A 38 0.54 -4.43 9.55
N ARG A 39 -0.32 -4.46 8.54
CA ARG A 39 -1.04 -3.27 8.08
C ARG A 39 -2.37 -3.15 8.83
N PRO A 40 -2.77 -1.92 9.22
CA PRO A 40 -4.05 -1.72 9.88
C PRO A 40 -5.21 -1.94 8.90
N CYS A 41 -6.35 -2.32 9.47
CA CYS A 41 -7.63 -2.38 8.76
C CYS A 41 -8.33 -1.03 8.88
N LEU A 42 -8.37 -0.27 7.79
CA LEU A 42 -8.97 1.06 7.75
C LEU A 42 -10.48 0.98 7.51
N PHE A 43 -11.28 1.75 8.25
CA PHE A 43 -12.70 1.87 7.95
C PHE A 43 -12.99 3.04 6.99
N ARG A 44 -13.34 2.72 5.74
CA ARG A 44 -13.67 3.67 4.67
C ARG A 44 -14.91 3.23 3.93
N ASN A 45 -15.74 4.17 3.46
CA ASN A 45 -16.91 3.87 2.62
C ASN A 45 -17.80 2.74 3.21
N ASN A 46 -18.01 2.76 4.53
CA ASN A 46 -18.75 1.73 5.29
C ASN A 46 -18.18 0.30 5.18
N LYS A 47 -16.89 0.15 4.86
CA LYS A 47 -16.18 -1.11 4.73
C LYS A 47 -14.80 -1.02 5.38
N PHE A 48 -14.19 -2.18 5.59
CA PHE A 48 -12.81 -2.29 6.06
C PHE A 48 -11.88 -2.49 4.86
N TYR A 49 -10.75 -1.81 4.85
CA TYR A 49 -9.77 -1.83 3.77
C TYR A 49 -8.39 -2.11 4.34
N CYS A 50 -7.70 -3.10 3.79
CA CYS A 50 -6.29 -3.34 4.10
C CYS A 50 -5.48 -3.24 2.82
N PHE A 51 -4.38 -2.50 2.85
CA PHE A 51 -3.55 -2.24 1.68
C PHE A 51 -2.07 -2.24 2.01
N THR A 52 -1.27 -2.55 1.00
CA THR A 52 0.19 -2.53 1.03
C THR A 52 0.74 -1.68 -0.11
N CYS A 53 1.74 -0.87 0.18
CA CYS A 53 2.46 -0.08 -0.80
C CYS A 53 3.64 -0.88 -1.36
N HIS A 54 3.36 -1.96 -2.08
CA HIS A 54 4.41 -2.74 -2.75
C HIS A 54 4.95 -2.00 -3.96
N SER A 55 6.26 -2.06 -4.13
CA SER A 55 6.93 -1.53 -5.31
C SER A 55 6.65 -2.47 -6.49
N LYS A 56 6.15 -1.94 -7.60
CA LYS A 56 5.91 -2.69 -8.85
C LYS A 56 6.68 -2.01 -9.98
N ASN A 57 7.28 -2.80 -10.86
CA ASN A 57 8.03 -2.30 -12.03
C ASN A 57 9.17 -1.32 -11.68
N GLY A 58 9.82 -1.49 -10.53
CA GLY A 58 10.91 -0.61 -10.09
C GLY A 58 10.46 0.74 -9.50
N HIS A 59 9.16 1.04 -9.54
CA HIS A 59 8.62 2.23 -8.89
C HIS A 59 8.44 1.97 -7.39
N ARG A 60 9.23 2.68 -6.59
CA ARG A 60 9.12 2.59 -5.12
C ARG A 60 7.87 3.30 -4.64
N LYS A 61 7.06 2.58 -3.88
CA LYS A 61 5.87 3.11 -3.21
C LYS A 61 6.12 3.29 -1.72
N PHE A 62 5.46 4.28 -1.13
CA PHE A 62 5.62 4.69 0.25
C PHE A 62 4.25 4.90 0.90
N TYR A 63 4.16 4.69 2.22
CA TYR A 63 2.89 4.88 2.95
C TYR A 63 2.65 6.33 3.36
N THR A 64 3.70 7.17 3.35
CA THR A 64 3.63 8.57 3.78
C THR A 64 4.30 9.47 2.76
N GLU A 65 3.81 10.70 2.64
CA GLU A 65 4.40 11.69 1.74
C GLU A 65 5.86 11.96 2.11
N ASN A 66 6.13 12.17 3.40
CA ASN A 66 7.47 12.41 3.92
C ASN A 66 8.43 11.25 3.63
N GLY A 67 7.95 10.01 3.75
CA GLY A 67 8.73 8.82 3.40
C GLY A 67 9.12 8.81 1.93
N CYS A 68 8.20 9.21 1.05
CA CYS A 68 8.48 9.39 -0.37
C CYS A 68 9.48 10.53 -0.61
N GLN A 69 9.25 11.72 -0.05
CA GLN A 69 10.06 12.91 -0.30
C GLN A 69 11.53 12.69 0.06
N LYS A 70 11.81 11.99 1.16
CA LYS A 70 13.17 11.62 1.58
C LYS A 70 13.93 10.75 0.56
N GLN A 71 13.20 9.97 -0.24
CA GLN A 71 13.75 9.02 -1.21
C GLN A 71 13.62 9.53 -2.65
N CYS A 72 12.75 10.51 -2.89
CA CYS A 72 12.46 11.11 -4.20
C CYS A 72 13.29 12.39 -4.41
N THR A 73 14.62 12.24 -4.41
CA THR A 73 15.56 13.37 -4.42
C THR A 73 16.05 13.75 -5.81
N GLN A 74 15.72 12.96 -6.83
CA GLN A 74 16.17 13.20 -8.20
C GLN A 74 15.52 14.46 -8.78
N MET A 75 16.32 15.29 -9.44
CA MET A 75 15.84 16.52 -10.07
C MET A 75 14.82 16.19 -11.16
N GLY A 76 13.67 16.88 -11.14
CA GLY A 76 12.58 16.61 -12.07
C GLY A 76 11.62 15.50 -11.63
N MET A 77 11.83 14.90 -10.46
CA MET A 77 10.85 14.00 -9.83
C MET A 77 9.99 14.73 -8.79
N MET A 78 8.86 14.13 -8.45
CA MET A 78 7.98 14.55 -7.35
C MET A 78 7.26 13.34 -6.76
N CYS A 79 6.89 13.45 -5.49
CA CYS A 79 6.00 12.49 -4.85
C CYS A 79 4.57 12.79 -5.26
N VAL A 80 3.93 11.81 -5.88
CA VAL A 80 2.50 11.84 -6.13
C VAL A 80 1.85 10.74 -5.32
N CYS A 81 0.64 11.01 -4.86
CA CYS A 81 -0.16 9.98 -4.23
C CYS A 81 -1.05 9.30 -5.27
N LEU A 82 -1.03 7.98 -5.25
CA LEU A 82 -1.79 7.07 -6.10
C LEU A 82 -2.54 6.11 -5.17
N ASP A 83 -3.86 6.24 -5.12
CA ASP A 83 -4.73 5.59 -4.15
C ASP A 83 -4.33 5.92 -2.70
N SER A 84 -3.81 4.93 -1.97
CA SER A 84 -3.38 5.07 -0.57
C SER A 84 -1.86 5.03 -0.39
N CYS A 85 -1.11 5.16 -1.50
CA CYS A 85 0.35 5.09 -1.51
C CYS A 85 0.96 6.29 -2.23
N TYR A 86 2.16 6.69 -1.82
CA TYR A 86 2.97 7.69 -2.49
C TYR A 86 3.98 7.03 -3.41
N GLU A 87 4.21 7.62 -4.58
CA GLU A 87 5.16 7.13 -5.57
C GLU A 87 6.00 8.31 -6.07
N CYS A 88 7.30 8.06 -6.26
CA CYS A 88 8.19 9.03 -6.87
C CYS A 88 8.09 8.93 -8.40
N VAL A 89 7.57 9.97 -9.04
CA VAL A 89 7.33 10.01 -10.50
C VAL A 89 7.92 11.27 -11.10
N ALA A 90 8.08 11.28 -12.43
CA ALA A 90 8.49 12.48 -13.15
C ALA A 90 7.45 13.60 -13.01
N LYS A 91 7.90 14.85 -12.85
CA LYS A 91 7.04 16.03 -12.89
C LYS A 91 6.26 16.05 -14.21
N GLY A 92 4.95 16.30 -14.12
CA GLY A 92 4.05 16.29 -15.28
C GLY A 92 3.27 14.98 -15.50
N VAL A 93 3.54 13.93 -14.71
CA VAL A 93 2.65 12.76 -14.64
C VAL A 93 1.32 13.19 -14.03
N ARG A 94 0.21 12.96 -14.75
CA ARG A 94 -1.15 13.20 -14.24
C ARG A 94 -1.45 12.19 -13.12
N SER A 95 -1.52 12.67 -11.88
CA SER A 95 -2.11 11.94 -10.77
C SER A 95 -3.56 12.37 -10.56
N ASN A 96 -4.36 11.53 -9.89
CA ASN A 96 -5.68 11.92 -9.41
C ASN A 96 -5.57 12.32 -7.93
N PRO A 97 -5.29 13.58 -7.59
CA PRO A 97 -5.09 14.01 -6.21
C PRO A 97 -6.30 13.75 -5.31
N ALA A 98 -7.52 13.69 -5.87
CA ALA A 98 -8.75 13.39 -5.13
C ALA A 98 -8.81 11.95 -4.61
N SER A 99 -8.02 11.03 -5.18
CA SER A 99 -7.93 9.64 -4.70
C SER A 99 -7.04 9.49 -3.47
N CYS A 100 -6.24 10.51 -3.15
CA CYS A 100 -5.30 10.44 -2.05
C CYS A 100 -5.90 10.93 -0.75
N ARG A 101 -5.93 10.03 0.23
CA ARG A 101 -6.18 10.41 1.62
C ARG A 101 -5.39 9.51 2.54
N GLU A 102 -4.47 10.09 3.31
CA GLU A 102 -3.81 9.38 4.40
C GLU A 102 -4.86 8.85 5.39
N ALA A 103 -4.55 7.72 6.04
CA ALA A 103 -5.40 7.17 7.08
C ALA A 103 -5.48 8.13 8.25
N THR A 104 -6.68 8.43 8.74
CA THR A 104 -6.85 9.15 10.01
C THR A 104 -6.89 8.16 11.17
N ASP A 105 -6.60 8.64 12.38
CA ASP A 105 -6.65 7.82 13.59
C ASP A 105 -8.03 7.18 13.80
N ASP A 106 -9.12 7.91 13.52
CA ASP A 106 -10.49 7.36 13.60
C ASP A 106 -10.68 6.13 12.70
N GLU A 107 -10.17 6.19 11.47
CA GLU A 107 -10.27 5.09 10.52
C GLU A 107 -9.49 3.86 10.95
N MET A 108 -8.34 4.08 11.61
CA MET A 108 -7.48 3.01 12.12
C MET A 108 -8.08 2.38 13.40
N ASN A 109 -8.74 3.18 14.23
CA ASN A 109 -9.23 2.74 15.54
C ASN A 109 -10.57 2.00 15.48
N LYS A 110 -11.33 2.10 14.38
CA LYS A 110 -12.62 1.40 14.23
C LYS A 110 -12.55 -0.13 14.20
N CYS A 111 -11.38 -0.71 14.04
CA CYS A 111 -11.16 -2.16 14.03
C CYS A 111 -10.41 -2.67 15.28
N ILE A 112 -10.32 -1.85 16.34
CA ILE A 112 -9.57 -2.14 17.57
C ILE A 112 -10.48 -2.61 18.74
N TYR A 113 -11.81 -2.64 18.55
CA TYR A 113 -12.79 -3.01 19.59
C TYR A 113 -13.39 -4.41 19.39
#